data_AF-A0A7W5VFX5-F1
#
_entry.id   AF-A0A7W5VFX5-F1
#
_cell.length_a   1.000
_cell.length_b   1.000
_cell.length_c   1.000
_cell.angle_alpha   90.00
_cell.angle_beta   90.00
_cell.angle_gamma   90.00
#
_symmetry.space_group_name_H-M   'P 1'
#
loop_
_entity.id
_entity.type
_entity.pdbx_description
1 polymer ?
#
loop_
_entity_poly.entity_id
_entity_poly.type
_entity_poly.pdbx_seq_one_letter_code
_entity_poly.pdbx_strand_id
1 'polypeptide(L)'
;MIANYHDAGLDLSCDLEFYALMAESFERSVGRRLAPEGQGAEWLYHTSPAVVLAHNTEADPRFIYANRAAQACFEYSWDEFITLPSRLSAEAPDRAERERLLNAVAANGFIADYRGLRIAKSGRRFYIEKAIVWNLVDRNGRRHGQAATFDSWQDEQVS
;
A
#
# COMPACT_ATOMS: atom_id res chain seq x y z
N MET A 1 2.53 9.67 -21.46
CA MET A 1 3.16 10.66 -20.55
C MET A 1 2.71 10.20 -19.18
N ILE A 2 3.55 9.54 -18.39
CA ILE A 2 3.09 8.93 -17.12
C ILE A 2 2.69 10.08 -16.20
N ALA A 3 1.44 10.05 -15.73
CA ALA A 3 0.88 11.09 -14.87
C ALA A 3 1.76 11.32 -13.64
N ASN A 4 1.92 12.58 -13.25
CA ASN A 4 2.56 12.94 -12.00
C ASN A 4 1.55 12.64 -10.88
N TYR A 5 1.64 11.46 -10.24
CA TYR A 5 0.73 11.01 -9.17
C TYR A 5 0.80 11.84 -7.87
N HIS A 6 1.38 13.04 -7.94
CA HIS A 6 1.56 13.99 -6.87
C HIS A 6 0.47 15.08 -6.83
N ASP A 7 -0.38 15.19 -7.86
CA ASP A 7 -1.45 16.19 -7.88
C ASP A 7 -2.67 15.73 -7.07
N ALA A 8 -3.07 16.56 -6.10
CA ALA A 8 -4.12 16.32 -5.12
C ALA A 8 -5.57 16.30 -5.69
N GLY A 9 -5.75 15.90 -6.95
CA GLY A 9 -7.06 15.86 -7.61
C GLY A 9 -7.26 14.73 -8.62
N LEU A 10 -6.29 13.81 -8.76
CA LEU A 10 -6.43 12.64 -9.62
C LEU A 10 -7.07 11.49 -8.83
N ASP A 11 -8.22 11.03 -9.30
CA ASP A 11 -8.85 9.82 -8.77
C ASP A 11 -8.12 8.58 -9.33
N LEU A 12 -7.28 7.98 -8.50
CA LEU A 12 -6.49 6.79 -8.85
C LEU A 12 -7.22 5.47 -8.57
N SER A 13 -8.48 5.49 -8.13
CA SER A 13 -9.20 4.29 -7.67
C SER A 13 -9.27 3.19 -8.73
N CYS A 14 -9.68 3.54 -9.95
CA CYS A 14 -9.73 2.64 -11.10
C CYS A 14 -8.82 3.10 -12.25
N ASP A 15 -7.83 3.95 -11.97
CA ASP A 15 -6.92 4.47 -13.00
C ASP A 15 -6.05 3.37 -13.61
N LEU A 16 -6.06 3.27 -14.94
CA LEU A 16 -5.39 2.21 -15.67
C LEU A 16 -3.86 2.35 -15.63
N GLU A 17 -3.34 3.58 -15.68
CA GLU A 17 -1.89 3.81 -15.66
C GLU A 17 -1.32 3.49 -14.27
N PHE A 18 -2.00 3.94 -13.22
CA PHE A 18 -1.59 3.70 -11.83
C PHE A 18 -1.72 2.21 -11.48
N TYR A 19 -2.79 1.54 -11.92
CA TYR A 19 -2.90 0.09 -11.82
C TYR A 19 -1.72 -0.60 -12.51
N ALA A 20 -1.40 -0.22 -13.75
CA ALA A 20 -0.27 -0.80 -14.47
C ALA A 20 1.06 -0.57 -13.73
N LEU A 21 1.28 0.63 -13.17
CA LEU A 21 2.45 0.92 -12.34
C LEU A 21 2.52 -0.02 -11.13
N MET A 22 1.43 -0.19 -10.38
CA MET A 22 1.38 -1.08 -9.22
C MET A 22 1.60 -2.54 -9.61
N ALA A 23 0.86 -3.03 -10.60
CA ALA A 23 0.90 -4.43 -11.02
C ALA A 23 2.25 -4.81 -11.63
N GLU A 24 2.80 -4.00 -12.54
CA GLU A 24 4.08 -4.28 -13.17
C GLU A 24 5.26 -4.15 -12.19
N SER A 25 5.23 -3.18 -11.27
CA SER A 25 6.27 -3.04 -10.25
C SER A 25 6.24 -4.21 -9.25
N PHE A 26 5.04 -4.66 -8.88
CA PHE A 26 4.85 -5.84 -8.02
C PHE A 26 5.36 -7.11 -8.72
N GLU A 27 5.02 -7.33 -9.98
CA GLU A 27 5.47 -8.50 -10.73
C GLU A 27 7.00 -8.51 -10.92
N ARG A 28 7.62 -7.37 -11.23
CA ARG A 28 9.08 -7.27 -11.37
C ARG A 28 9.83 -7.51 -10.07
N SER A 29 9.34 -6.98 -8.95
CA SER A 29 10.04 -7.06 -7.66
C SER A 29 9.73 -8.35 -6.91
N VAL A 30 8.45 -8.75 -6.87
CA VAL A 30 7.97 -9.87 -6.06
C VAL A 30 7.85 -11.16 -6.88
N GLY A 31 7.82 -11.09 -8.21
CA GLY A 31 7.66 -12.26 -9.08
C GLY A 31 6.26 -12.88 -9.07
N ARG A 32 5.25 -12.14 -8.60
CA ARG A 32 3.85 -12.57 -8.48
C ARG A 32 2.94 -11.54 -9.16
N ARG A 33 1.76 -11.97 -9.64
CA ARG A 33 0.75 -11.04 -10.15
C ARG A 33 -0.03 -10.41 -9.00
N LEU A 34 -0.30 -9.10 -9.10
CA LEU A 34 -1.11 -8.36 -8.12
C LEU A 34 -2.61 -8.66 -8.24
N ALA A 35 -3.07 -9.04 -9.43
CA ALA A 35 -4.45 -9.40 -9.72
C ALA A 35 -4.51 -10.75 -10.46
N PRO A 36 -5.65 -11.49 -10.37
CA PRO A 36 -5.90 -12.67 -11.19
C PRO A 36 -5.82 -12.37 -12.69
N GLU A 37 -5.62 -13.40 -13.49
CA GLU A 37 -5.60 -13.27 -14.94
C GLU A 37 -6.93 -12.71 -15.48
N GLY A 38 -6.84 -11.75 -16.41
CA GLY A 38 -8.00 -11.05 -16.97
C GLY A 38 -8.63 -9.98 -16.07
N GLN A 39 -8.10 -9.77 -14.85
CA GLN A 39 -8.57 -8.73 -13.93
C GLN A 39 -7.67 -7.49 -13.98
N GLY A 40 -8.24 -6.32 -13.68
CA GLY A 40 -7.57 -5.02 -13.79
C GLY A 40 -7.85 -4.07 -12.62
N ALA A 41 -7.77 -2.76 -12.88
CA ALA A 41 -7.95 -1.71 -11.88
C ALA A 41 -9.28 -1.81 -11.13
N GLU A 42 -10.38 -2.00 -11.87
CA GLU A 42 -11.74 -2.17 -11.33
C GLU A 42 -11.82 -3.30 -10.31
N TRP A 43 -11.28 -4.47 -10.65
CA TRP A 43 -11.28 -5.63 -9.74
C TRP A 43 -10.40 -5.37 -8.52
N LEU A 44 -9.21 -4.78 -8.71
CA LEU A 44 -8.29 -4.48 -7.62
C LEU A 44 -8.94 -3.54 -6.60
N TYR A 45 -9.68 -2.54 -7.11
CA TYR A 45 -10.33 -1.53 -6.28
C TYR A 45 -11.60 -2.07 -5.58
N HIS A 46 -12.52 -2.68 -6.35
CA HIS A 46 -13.85 -3.02 -5.86
C HIS A 46 -13.94 -4.42 -5.24
N THR A 47 -13.17 -5.40 -5.73
CA THR A 47 -13.45 -6.83 -5.50
C THR A 47 -12.32 -7.57 -4.80
N SER A 48 -11.07 -7.09 -4.90
CA SER A 48 -9.93 -7.74 -4.28
C SER A 48 -10.17 -7.97 -2.78
N PRO A 49 -10.07 -9.22 -2.28
CA PRO A 49 -10.18 -9.49 -0.85
C PRO A 49 -8.92 -9.06 -0.08
N ALA A 50 -7.77 -8.98 -0.78
CA ALA A 50 -6.55 -8.45 -0.20
C ALA A 50 -6.64 -6.92 -0.09
N VAL A 51 -6.15 -6.40 1.03
CA VAL A 51 -5.92 -4.97 1.23
C VAL A 51 -4.80 -4.53 0.31
N VAL A 52 -5.02 -3.47 -0.46
CA VAL A 52 -3.99 -2.84 -1.29
C VAL A 52 -4.04 -1.33 -1.10
N LEU A 53 -2.91 -0.75 -0.74
CA LEU A 53 -2.76 0.69 -0.54
C LEU A 53 -1.38 1.16 -1.01
N ALA A 54 -1.26 2.46 -1.32
CA ALA A 54 -0.02 3.06 -1.75
C ALA A 54 0.12 4.49 -1.25
N HIS A 55 1.36 4.92 -1.03
CA HIS A 55 1.71 6.30 -0.68
C HIS A 55 2.75 6.89 -1.63
N ASN A 56 2.78 8.21 -1.74
CA ASN A 56 3.69 8.95 -2.60
C ASN A 56 5.13 9.01 -2.02
N THR A 57 6.01 9.79 -2.66
CA THR A 57 7.42 9.98 -2.27
C THR A 57 7.70 11.29 -1.52
N GLU A 58 6.66 11.97 -1.04
CA GLU A 58 6.84 13.21 -0.26
C GLU A 58 7.64 12.99 1.03
N ALA A 59 8.19 14.06 1.59
CA ALA A 59 8.95 13.99 2.84
C ALA A 59 8.12 13.52 4.04
N ASP A 60 6.81 13.86 4.05
CA ASP A 60 5.79 13.26 4.92
C ASP A 60 4.79 12.51 4.01
N PRO A 61 5.07 11.23 3.66
CA PRO A 61 4.31 10.53 2.63
C PRO A 61 2.83 10.45 2.95
N ARG A 62 2.00 10.66 1.93
CA ARG A 62 0.54 10.52 2.03
C ARG A 62 0.07 9.35 1.21
N PHE A 63 -0.95 8.65 1.69
CA PHE A 63 -1.61 7.66 0.85
C PHE A 63 -2.20 8.36 -0.38
N ILE A 64 -2.09 7.70 -1.52
CA ILE A 64 -2.64 8.13 -2.81
C ILE A 64 -3.60 7.09 -3.40
N TYR A 65 -3.67 5.92 -2.76
CA TYR A 65 -4.53 4.82 -3.15
C TYR A 65 -4.86 3.94 -1.96
N ALA A 66 -6.12 3.53 -1.86
CA ALA A 66 -6.60 2.53 -0.92
C ALA A 66 -7.82 1.82 -1.52
N ASN A 67 -7.72 0.53 -1.83
CA ASN A 67 -8.85 -0.24 -2.35
C ASN A 67 -9.98 -0.39 -1.31
N ARG A 68 -11.14 -0.93 -1.71
CA ARG A 68 -12.29 -1.09 -0.80
C ARG A 68 -11.97 -1.95 0.43
N ALA A 69 -11.14 -2.98 0.28
CA ALA A 69 -10.65 -3.77 1.41
C ALA A 69 -9.82 -2.91 2.38
N ALA A 70 -8.91 -2.06 1.88
CA ALA A 70 -8.15 -1.12 2.69
C ALA A 70 -9.06 -0.15 3.43
N GLN A 71 -10.00 0.48 2.71
CA GLN A 71 -10.98 1.42 3.28
C GLN A 71 -11.78 0.79 4.41
N ALA A 72 -12.27 -0.45 4.22
CA ALA A 72 -12.98 -1.19 5.26
C ALA A 72 -12.07 -1.55 6.45
N CYS A 73 -10.84 -2.00 6.17
CA CYS A 73 -9.88 -2.42 7.18
C CYS A 73 -9.42 -1.26 8.07
N PHE A 74 -9.19 -0.07 7.51
CA PHE A 74 -8.75 1.12 8.25
C PHE A 74 -9.87 2.10 8.58
N GLU A 75 -11.10 1.84 8.13
CA GLU A 75 -12.32 2.60 8.44
C GLU A 75 -12.30 4.06 7.94
N TYR A 76 -11.59 4.32 6.85
CA TYR A 76 -11.58 5.61 6.16
C TYR A 76 -12.36 5.53 4.85
N SER A 77 -13.08 6.59 4.49
CA SER A 77 -13.55 6.75 3.12
C SER A 77 -12.38 6.98 2.16
N TRP A 78 -12.60 6.85 0.85
CA TRP A 78 -11.58 7.16 -0.16
C TRP A 78 -10.95 8.54 0.05
N ASP A 79 -11.78 9.60 0.09
CA ASP A 79 -11.32 11.00 0.20
C ASP A 79 -10.52 11.25 1.49
N GLU A 80 -10.91 10.60 2.59
CA GLU A 80 -10.18 10.69 3.85
C GLU A 80 -8.84 9.94 3.78
N PHE A 81 -8.84 8.76 3.16
CA PHE A 81 -7.66 7.90 3.11
C PHE A 81 -6.57 8.52 2.25
N ILE A 82 -6.90 9.00 1.04
CA ILE A 82 -5.91 9.53 0.07
C ILE A 82 -5.32 10.90 0.46
N THR A 83 -5.66 11.42 1.63
CA THR A 83 -5.06 12.64 2.20
C THR A 83 -4.30 12.36 3.49
N LEU A 84 -4.45 11.15 4.05
CA LEU A 84 -3.89 10.74 5.33
C LEU A 84 -2.37 10.57 5.22
N PRO A 85 -1.57 11.28 6.05
CA PRO A 85 -0.17 10.97 6.22
C PRO A 85 0.01 9.53 6.68
N SER A 86 0.84 8.76 5.98
CA SER A 86 0.96 7.31 6.18
C SER A 86 1.40 6.93 7.60
N ARG A 87 2.15 7.81 8.26
CA ARG A 87 2.57 7.67 9.66
C ARG A 87 1.42 7.67 10.68
N LEU A 88 0.22 8.12 10.32
CA LEU A 88 -0.92 8.16 11.23
C LEU A 88 -1.72 6.85 11.26
N SER A 89 -1.58 5.99 10.24
CA SER A 89 -2.26 4.69 10.19
C SER A 89 -1.41 3.55 10.77
N ALA A 90 -0.20 3.86 11.24
CA ALA A 90 0.79 2.91 11.69
C ALA A 90 1.36 3.36 13.02
N GLU A 91 1.51 2.45 13.96
CA GLU A 91 2.45 2.72 15.05
C GLU A 91 3.86 2.77 14.49
N ALA A 92 4.72 3.57 15.14
CA ALA A 92 6.13 3.59 14.81
C ALA A 92 6.64 2.13 14.95
N PRO A 93 7.10 1.50 13.87
CA PRO A 93 7.71 0.18 13.99
C PRO A 93 8.90 0.30 14.93
N ASP A 94 9.14 -0.73 15.74
CA ASP A 94 10.38 -0.79 16.53
C ASP A 94 11.57 -0.57 15.59
N ARG A 95 12.64 0.07 16.10
CA ARG A 95 13.80 0.47 15.30
C ARG A 95 14.35 -0.69 14.48
N ALA A 96 14.41 -1.89 15.06
CA ALA A 96 14.88 -3.09 14.38
C ALA A 96 13.99 -3.48 13.19
N GLU A 97 12.66 -3.42 13.35
CA GLU A 97 11.72 -3.76 12.29
C GLU A 97 11.71 -2.70 11.19
N ARG A 98 11.86 -1.42 11.56
CA ARG A 98 12.05 -0.32 10.61
C ARG A 98 13.33 -0.49 9.79
N GLU A 99 14.44 -0.80 10.44
CA GLU A 99 15.72 -1.02 9.77
C GLU A 99 15.66 -2.22 8.83
N ARG A 100 15.03 -3.32 9.26
CA ARG A 100 14.79 -4.49 8.41
C ARG A 100 13.96 -4.14 7.16
N LEU A 101 12.85 -3.42 7.35
CA LEU A 101 12.01 -2.91 6.27
C LEU A 101 12.82 -2.07 5.28
N LEU A 102 13.56 -1.07 5.78
CA LEU A 102 14.34 -0.17 4.94
C LEU A 102 15.45 -0.90 4.19
N ASN A 103 16.18 -1.80 4.85
CA ASN A 103 17.27 -2.56 4.25
C ASN A 103 16.77 -3.55 3.20
N ALA A 104 15.69 -4.29 3.47
CA ALA A 104 15.14 -5.25 2.53
C ALA A 104 14.57 -4.57 1.28
N VAL A 105 13.81 -3.49 1.47
CA VAL A 105 13.26 -2.72 0.35
C VAL A 105 14.36 -2.01 -0.44
N ALA A 106 15.41 -1.51 0.20
CA ALA A 106 16.55 -0.91 -0.49
C ALA A 106 17.34 -1.95 -1.31
N ALA A 107 17.53 -3.16 -0.78
CA ALA A 107 18.30 -4.21 -1.45
C ALA A 107 17.52 -4.91 -2.58
N ASN A 108 16.24 -5.22 -2.35
CA ASN A 108 15.46 -6.12 -3.20
C ASN A 108 14.28 -5.43 -3.90
N GLY A 109 13.98 -4.17 -3.56
CA GLY A 109 12.78 -3.47 -4.05
C GLY A 109 11.49 -3.87 -3.34
N PHE A 110 11.51 -4.88 -2.47
CA PHE A 110 10.40 -5.31 -1.63
C PHE A 110 10.85 -5.93 -0.30
N ILE A 111 9.94 -6.01 0.65
CA ILE A 111 9.98 -6.93 1.79
C ILE A 111 8.72 -7.78 1.77
N ALA A 112 8.86 -9.05 2.12
CA ALA A 112 7.75 -9.96 2.39
C ALA A 112 7.78 -10.34 3.87
N ASP A 113 6.66 -10.90 4.34
CA ASP A 113 6.51 -11.36 5.73
C ASP A 113 6.62 -10.23 6.78
N TYR A 114 6.23 -9.00 6.40
CA TYR A 114 6.18 -7.88 7.33
C TYR A 114 4.99 -8.02 8.29
N ARG A 115 5.25 -7.81 9.59
CA ARG A 115 4.24 -7.72 10.64
C ARG A 115 4.30 -6.34 11.27
N GLY A 116 3.16 -5.70 11.43
CA GLY A 116 3.12 -4.35 12.00
C GLY A 116 1.78 -4.02 12.64
N LEU A 117 1.82 -3.25 13.72
CA LEU A 117 0.63 -2.71 14.33
C LEU A 117 0.11 -1.51 13.52
N ARG A 118 -1.20 -1.50 13.29
CA ARG A 118 -1.93 -0.47 12.56
C ARG A 118 -3.08 0.03 13.40
N ILE A 119 -3.50 1.27 13.12
CA ILE A 119 -4.59 1.95 13.82
C ILE A 119 -5.60 2.39 12.77
N ALA A 120 -6.84 1.93 12.91
CA ALA A 120 -7.97 2.38 12.10
C ALA A 120 -8.52 3.72 12.61
N LYS A 121 -9.40 4.35 11.82
CA LYS A 121 -10.03 5.64 12.16
C LYS A 121 -10.72 5.65 13.52
N SER A 122 -11.38 4.56 13.91
CA SER A 122 -12.04 4.45 15.23
C SER A 122 -11.07 4.36 16.42
N GLY A 123 -9.77 4.22 16.16
CA GLY A 123 -8.78 3.85 17.17
C GLY A 123 -8.64 2.33 17.34
N ARG A 124 -9.37 1.50 16.59
CA ARG A 124 -9.16 0.04 16.57
C ARG A 124 -7.72 -0.27 16.15
N ARG A 125 -7.03 -1.03 17.00
CA ARG A 125 -5.64 -1.46 16.81
C ARG A 125 -5.64 -2.88 16.26
N PHE A 126 -4.85 -3.13 15.23
CA PHE A 126 -4.77 -4.45 14.61
C PHE A 126 -3.37 -4.73 14.05
N TYR A 127 -2.93 -5.97 14.15
CA TYR A 127 -1.70 -6.43 13.53
C TYR A 127 -1.99 -6.89 12.10
N ILE A 128 -1.25 -6.35 11.14
CA ILE A 128 -1.15 -6.94 9.80
C ILE A 128 -0.06 -8.01 9.82
N GLU A 129 -0.27 -9.09 9.09
CA GLU A 129 0.68 -10.20 8.99
C GLU A 129 0.95 -10.54 7.53
N LYS A 130 2.13 -11.12 7.28
CA LYS A 130 2.58 -11.53 5.94
C LYS A 130 2.47 -10.42 4.89
N ALA A 131 2.55 -9.17 5.33
CA ALA A 131 2.40 -8.04 4.44
C ALA A 131 3.60 -7.96 3.50
N ILE A 132 3.32 -7.65 2.25
CA ILE A 132 4.34 -7.39 1.24
C ILE A 132 4.35 -5.89 1.00
N VAL A 133 5.51 -5.27 1.16
CA VAL A 133 5.72 -3.85 0.88
C VAL A 133 6.72 -3.73 -0.26
N TRP A 134 6.38 -3.02 -1.33
CA TRP A 134 7.22 -2.89 -2.51
C TRP A 134 7.26 -1.46 -3.04
N ASN A 135 8.38 -1.10 -3.68
CA ASN A 135 8.51 0.21 -4.31
C ASN A 135 7.75 0.27 -5.64
N LEU A 136 7.01 1.36 -5.85
CA LEU A 136 6.38 1.67 -7.12
C LEU A 136 7.42 2.26 -8.05
N VAL A 137 8.05 1.42 -8.87
CA VAL A 137 9.10 1.80 -9.82
C VAL A 137 8.60 1.62 -11.23
N ASP A 138 8.65 2.66 -12.05
CA ASP A 138 8.26 2.58 -13.47
C ASP A 138 9.31 1.87 -14.33
N ARG A 139 9.03 1.72 -15.63
CA ARG A 139 9.94 1.06 -16.59
C ARG A 139 11.25 1.82 -16.83
N ASN A 140 11.30 3.11 -16.48
CA ASN A 140 12.49 3.94 -16.59
C ASN A 140 13.33 3.89 -15.29
N GLY A 141 12.92 3.10 -14.29
CA GLY A 141 13.59 2.99 -13.00
C GLY A 141 13.25 4.13 -12.04
N ARG A 142 12.30 5.01 -12.36
CA ARG A 142 11.90 6.11 -11.47
C ARG A 142 10.92 5.59 -10.42
N ARG A 143 11.21 5.91 -9.15
CA ARG A 143 10.33 5.63 -8.02
C ARG A 143 9.23 6.68 -7.91
N HIS A 144 7.98 6.22 -7.84
CA HIS A 144 6.77 7.03 -7.69
C HIS A 144 6.13 6.89 -6.31
N GLY A 145 6.52 5.89 -5.52
CA GLY A 145 5.97 5.66 -4.19
C GLY A 145 6.36 4.32 -3.60
N GLN A 146 5.54 3.87 -2.66
CA GLN A 146 5.60 2.54 -2.09
C GLN A 146 4.17 2.05 -1.84
N ALA A 147 3.94 0.77 -2.09
CA ALA A 147 2.67 0.11 -1.89
C ALA A 147 2.81 -1.05 -0.91
N ALA A 148 1.69 -1.43 -0.31
CA ALA A 148 1.60 -2.57 0.58
C ALA A 148 0.36 -3.40 0.27
N THR A 149 0.49 -4.72 0.42
CA THR A 149 -0.61 -5.67 0.30
C THR A 149 -0.56 -6.71 1.42
N PHE A 150 -1.73 -7.08 1.93
CA PHE A 150 -1.91 -8.15 2.91
C PHE A 150 -3.33 -8.71 2.82
N ASP A 151 -3.50 -9.96 3.23
CA ASP A 151 -4.75 -10.72 3.14
C ASP A 151 -5.43 -10.94 4.50
N SER A 152 -4.72 -10.66 5.60
CA SER A 152 -5.17 -10.98 6.94
C SER A 152 -4.66 -9.97 7.97
N TRP A 153 -5.50 -9.73 8.97
CA TRP A 153 -5.18 -8.93 10.15
C TRP A 153 -5.84 -9.52 11.38
N GLN A 154 -5.29 -9.20 12.55
CA GLN A 154 -5.82 -9.62 13.84
C GLN A 154 -5.95 -8.40 14.75
N ASP A 155 -7.16 -8.18 15.26
CA ASP A 155 -7.40 -7.10 16.23
C ASP A 155 -6.58 -7.34 17.50
N GLU A 156 -5.98 -6.28 18.03
CA GLU A 156 -5.29 -6.33 19.31
C GLU A 156 -6.33 -6.49 20.41
N GLN A 157 -6.28 -7.62 21.12
CA GLN A 157 -7.19 -7.87 22.23
C GLN A 157 -6.84 -6.93 23.38
N VAL A 158 -7.80 -6.09 23.77
CA VAL A 158 -7.71 -5.31 24.99
C VAL A 158 -7.97 -6.27 26.16
N SER A 159 -6.93 -6.55 26.95
CA SER A 159 -7.05 -7.32 28.21
C SER A 159 -7.71 -6.50 29.31
#